data_AF-A0AAZ3S6K5-F1
#
_entry.id   AF-A0AAZ3S6K5-F1
#
_cell.length_a   1.000
_cell.length_b   1.000
_cell.length_c   1.000
_cell.angle_alpha   90.00
_cell.angle_beta   90.00
_cell.angle_gamma   90.00
#
_symmetry.space_group_name_H-M   'P 1'
#
loop_
_entity.id
_entity.type
_entity.pdbx_description
1 polymer ?
#
loop_
_entity_poly.entity_id
_entity_poly.type
_entity_poly.pdbx_seq_one_letter_code
_entity_poly.pdbx_strand_id
1 'polypeptide(L)'
;MFLILVVTMFLAGCLALPIKDPYSYSSAVGQGGGTPFASYGEGRITGVRVWETNNYYYYYYYYYYYYNYNSNNYISGFQLRYGNTWSPVFGNEGSVKQVMELFNDEAIVEVSGKYNPADYICYLVLTTNMGRTLSAGLPNQISFNFYPTNMGNELRILSGRFNGAGITSIGAHWGLVDMEGAGNSTLETVTPIFRGKKYVLLFGMVSRIQIKPNPGLVTFNGDSPFNMLFSPGVNLIWVQETGFICWTDV
;
A
#
# COMPACT_ATOMS: atom_id res chain seq x y z
N MET A 1 -54.24 2.84 9.03
CA MET A 1 -53.32 1.77 8.58
C MET A 1 -52.44 2.20 7.41
N PHE A 2 -52.96 2.87 6.38
CA PHE A 2 -52.17 3.31 5.21
C PHE A 2 -51.01 4.27 5.55
N LEU A 3 -51.19 5.20 6.50
CA LEU A 3 -50.18 6.20 6.87
C LEU A 3 -48.93 5.59 7.56
N ILE A 4 -49.10 4.53 8.35
CA ILE A 4 -48.00 3.87 9.08
C ILE A 4 -47.11 3.07 8.11
N LEU A 5 -47.72 2.47 7.08
CA LEU A 5 -47.01 1.75 6.02
C LEU A 5 -46.14 2.70 5.17
N VAL A 6 -46.60 3.92 4.91
CA VAL A 6 -45.83 4.92 4.15
C VAL A 6 -44.65 5.45 4.96
N VAL A 7 -44.82 5.70 6.27
CA VAL A 7 -43.73 6.19 7.15
C VAL A 7 -42.65 5.11 7.36
N THR A 8 -43.03 3.83 7.47
CA THR A 8 -42.06 2.72 7.59
C THR A 8 -41.29 2.46 6.30
N MET A 9 -41.92 2.58 5.13
CA MET A 9 -41.21 2.52 3.84
C MET A 9 -40.22 3.68 3.66
N PHE A 10 -40.58 4.89 4.11
CA PHE A 10 -39.70 6.06 4.03
C PHE A 10 -38.51 5.97 5.00
N LEU A 11 -38.73 5.42 6.21
CA LEU A 11 -37.66 5.17 7.19
C LEU A 11 -36.69 4.05 6.76
N ALA A 12 -37.19 3.02 6.07
CA ALA A 12 -36.34 1.96 5.52
C ALA A 12 -35.45 2.45 4.35
N GLY A 13 -35.94 3.42 3.57
CA GLY A 13 -35.16 4.07 2.51
C GLY A 13 -34.04 4.99 3.02
N CYS A 14 -34.13 5.48 4.26
CA CYS A 14 -33.11 6.36 4.85
C CYS A 14 -31.87 5.62 5.40
N LEU A 15 -31.89 4.28 5.48
CA LEU A 15 -30.77 3.49 6.02
C LEU A 15 -29.90 2.81 4.94
N ALA A 16 -30.35 2.80 3.69
CA ALA A 16 -29.56 2.32 2.57
C ALA A 16 -28.55 3.41 2.15
N LEU A 17 -27.55 3.67 2.99
CA LEU A 17 -26.36 4.37 2.52
C LEU A 17 -25.71 3.45 1.46
N PRO A 18 -25.40 3.94 0.25
CA PRO A 18 -24.56 3.18 -0.65
C PRO A 18 -23.28 2.87 0.13
N ILE A 19 -22.97 1.57 0.25
CA ILE A 19 -21.68 1.14 0.79
C ILE A 19 -20.65 1.67 -0.19
N LYS A 20 -20.18 2.89 0.09
CA LYS A 20 -19.02 3.47 -0.56
C LYS A 20 -17.91 2.46 -0.39
N ASP A 21 -17.21 2.14 -1.47
CA ASP A 21 -16.09 1.21 -1.44
C ASP A 21 -15.25 1.52 -0.20
N PRO A 22 -15.16 0.58 0.78
CA PRO A 22 -14.48 0.89 2.03
C PRO A 22 -13.00 1.06 1.78
N TYR A 23 -12.49 0.73 0.60
CA TYR A 23 -11.11 0.97 0.22
C TYR A 23 -10.83 2.46 -0.04
N SER A 24 -9.66 2.93 0.41
CA SER A 24 -9.12 4.23 -0.02
C SER A 24 -7.60 4.16 -0.15
N TYR A 25 -7.03 5.03 -0.98
CA TYR A 25 -5.60 5.08 -1.25
C TYR A 25 -5.07 6.49 -1.00
N SER A 26 -3.99 6.58 -0.25
CA SER A 26 -3.19 7.80 -0.12
C SER A 26 -2.06 7.75 -1.13
N SER A 27 -2.09 8.69 -2.08
CA SER A 27 -1.13 8.80 -3.18
C SER A 27 0.30 8.80 -2.67
N ALA A 28 1.15 8.02 -3.34
CA ALA A 28 2.53 7.87 -2.95
C ALA A 28 3.30 9.20 -2.97
N VAL A 29 4.13 9.40 -1.95
CA VAL A 29 5.06 10.54 -1.83
C VAL A 29 6.50 10.07 -1.90
N GLY A 30 7.42 10.94 -2.29
CA GLY A 30 8.83 10.63 -2.47
C GLY A 30 9.29 10.78 -3.91
N GLN A 31 10.58 10.56 -4.15
CA GLN A 31 11.22 10.69 -5.45
C GLN A 31 10.73 9.63 -6.46
N GLY A 32 10.43 8.42 -6.00
CA GLY A 32 9.82 7.38 -6.83
C GLY A 32 10.77 6.66 -7.81
N GLY A 33 12.08 6.65 -7.57
CA GLY A 33 13.05 5.82 -8.30
C GLY A 33 13.16 4.40 -7.77
N GLY A 34 13.84 3.50 -8.49
CA GLY A 34 14.12 2.13 -8.02
C GLY A 34 13.03 1.10 -8.31
N THR A 35 12.97 0.03 -7.52
CA THR A 35 12.08 -1.13 -7.68
C THR A 35 10.75 -0.89 -6.96
N PRO A 36 9.59 -1.12 -7.61
CA PRO A 36 8.29 -0.99 -6.95
C PRO A 36 8.07 -2.12 -5.95
N PHE A 37 7.28 -1.83 -4.92
CA PHE A 37 6.82 -2.82 -3.97
C PHE A 37 5.38 -2.56 -3.54
N ALA A 38 4.73 -3.64 -3.11
CA ALA A 38 3.51 -3.62 -2.32
C ALA A 38 3.65 -4.71 -1.27
N SER A 39 3.38 -4.36 -0.01
CA SER A 39 3.32 -5.34 1.06
C SER A 39 2.13 -6.28 0.87
N TYR A 40 2.31 -7.53 1.29
CA TYR A 40 1.33 -8.58 1.12
C TYR A 40 1.44 -9.59 2.26
N GLY A 41 0.32 -10.23 2.56
CA GLY A 41 0.21 -11.29 3.56
C GLY A 41 -1.25 -11.54 3.92
N GLU A 42 -1.47 -12.61 4.68
CA GLU A 42 -2.81 -13.06 5.09
C GLU A 42 -3.27 -12.38 6.38
N GLY A 43 -4.50 -11.88 6.38
CA GLY A 43 -5.12 -11.25 7.55
C GLY A 43 -4.71 -9.80 7.81
N ARG A 44 -4.89 -9.35 9.05
CA ARG A 44 -4.59 -7.97 9.51
C ARG A 44 -3.10 -7.79 9.79
N ILE A 45 -2.61 -6.55 9.68
CA ILE A 45 -1.29 -6.18 10.17
C ILE A 45 -1.23 -6.33 11.70
N THR A 46 -0.31 -7.15 12.21
CA THR A 46 -0.11 -7.43 13.65
C THR A 46 1.23 -6.94 14.17
N GLY A 47 2.09 -6.40 13.30
CA GLY A 47 3.37 -5.86 13.71
C GLY A 47 4.11 -5.16 12.59
N VAL A 48 5.05 -4.32 12.98
CA VAL A 48 5.85 -3.51 12.05
C VAL A 48 7.31 -3.50 12.51
N ARG A 49 8.22 -3.59 11.53
CA ARG A 49 9.65 -3.33 11.70
C ARG A 49 10.05 -2.26 10.70
N VAL A 50 10.77 -1.25 11.18
CA VAL A 50 11.32 -0.19 10.31
C VAL A 50 12.81 -0.11 10.59
N TRP A 51 13.60 -0.09 9.52
CA TRP A 51 15.02 0.15 9.59
C TRP A 51 15.37 1.54 9.10
N GLU A 52 16.27 2.18 9.84
CA GLU A 52 16.88 3.44 9.44
C GLU A 52 18.39 3.26 9.29
N THR A 53 18.95 4.02 8.35
CA THR A 53 20.39 4.15 8.21
C THR A 53 20.88 5.25 9.14
N ASN A 54 21.87 4.93 9.97
CA ASN A 54 22.63 5.90 10.72
C ASN A 54 23.96 6.15 9.99
N ASN A 55 24.00 7.21 9.18
CA ASN A 55 25.20 7.61 8.45
C ASN A 55 26.10 8.51 9.32
N TYR A 56 26.59 7.99 10.44
CA TYR A 56 27.63 8.65 11.21
C TYR A 56 29.00 8.33 10.58
N TYR A 57 29.47 9.18 9.67
CA TYR A 57 30.81 9.03 9.08
C TYR A 57 31.83 9.87 9.85
N TYR A 58 32.88 9.21 10.35
CA TYR A 58 34.11 9.88 10.78
C TYR A 58 34.94 10.25 9.54
N TYR A 59 35.08 11.54 9.25
CA TYR A 59 36.04 12.02 8.26
C TYR A 59 37.37 12.36 8.95
N TYR A 60 38.44 11.69 8.53
CA TYR A 60 39.80 12.02 8.95
C TYR A 60 40.38 13.06 7.97
N TYR A 61 40.48 14.30 8.41
CA TYR A 61 41.27 15.33 7.73
C TYR A 61 42.28 15.88 8.73
N TYR A 62 43.50 16.13 8.26
CA TYR A 62 44.67 16.54 9.05
C TYR A 62 44.33 17.39 10.30
N TYR A 63 44.67 16.86 11.48
CA TYR A 63 44.69 17.52 12.79
C TYR A 63 43.39 18.03 13.45
N TYR A 64 42.18 17.77 12.93
CA TYR A 64 40.94 18.15 13.65
C TYR A 64 39.78 17.17 13.46
N TYR A 65 39.09 16.83 14.55
CA TYR A 65 37.88 16.00 14.56
C TYR A 65 36.65 16.88 14.25
N TYR A 66 35.97 16.61 13.13
CA TYR A 66 34.71 17.25 12.78
C TYR A 66 33.57 16.22 12.81
N TYR A 67 32.59 16.46 13.66
CA TYR A 67 31.33 15.71 13.65
C TYR A 67 30.45 16.24 12.53
N ASN A 68 30.16 15.41 11.52
CA ASN A 68 29.19 15.76 10.50
C ASN A 68 27.78 15.47 11.05
N TYR A 69 27.09 16.51 11.52
CA TYR A 69 25.70 16.43 11.99
C TYR A 69 24.67 16.37 10.84
N ASN A 70 25.14 16.37 9.59
CA ASN A 70 24.31 16.27 8.39
C ASN A 70 24.27 14.82 7.91
N SER A 71 24.01 13.89 8.83
CA SER A 71 23.80 12.49 8.46
C SER A 71 22.48 12.40 7.70
N ASN A 72 22.57 12.04 6.42
CA ASN A 72 21.42 11.65 5.61
C ASN A 72 20.84 10.36 6.21
N ASN A 73 20.07 10.51 7.29
CA ASN A 73 19.31 9.44 7.91
C ASN A 73 18.03 9.28 7.10
N TYR A 74 17.84 8.08 6.59
CA TYR A 74 16.67 7.72 5.82
C TYR A 74 16.22 6.32 6.19
N ILE A 75 14.96 6.04 5.86
CA ILE A 75 14.37 4.73 6.02
C ILE A 75 15.01 3.82 4.96
N SER A 76 15.81 2.87 5.43
CA SER A 76 16.47 1.88 4.57
C SER A 76 15.52 0.76 4.17
N GLY A 77 14.60 0.39 5.05
CA GLY A 77 13.62 -0.65 4.75
C GLY A 77 12.57 -0.85 5.83
N PHE A 78 11.62 -1.74 5.57
CA PHE A 78 10.61 -2.14 6.55
C PHE A 78 10.00 -3.52 6.25
N GLN A 79 9.33 -4.08 7.26
CA GLN A 79 8.49 -5.28 7.18
C GLN A 79 7.16 -5.02 7.87
N LEU A 80 6.10 -5.62 7.33
CA LEU A 80 4.82 -5.73 8.00
C LEU A 80 4.56 -7.19 8.34
N ARG A 81 4.00 -7.44 9.52
CA ARG A 81 3.53 -8.77 9.91
C ARG A 81 2.05 -8.85 9.63
N TYR A 82 1.64 -9.87 8.88
CA TYR A 82 0.25 -10.18 8.58
C TYR A 82 -0.14 -11.44 9.33
N GLY A 83 -1.09 -11.32 10.25
CA GLY A 83 -1.44 -12.39 11.19
C GLY A 83 -0.20 -12.84 11.98
N ASN A 84 0.33 -14.03 11.68
CA ASN A 84 1.51 -14.56 12.35
C ASN A 84 2.80 -14.49 11.50
N THR A 85 2.72 -14.06 10.25
CA THR A 85 3.81 -14.16 9.27
C THR A 85 4.35 -12.79 8.89
N TRP A 86 5.68 -12.64 8.91
CA TRP A 86 6.33 -11.42 8.42
C TRP A 86 6.42 -11.43 6.90
N SER A 87 6.14 -10.28 6.27
CA SER A 87 6.44 -10.05 4.86
C SER A 87 7.95 -10.14 4.59
N PRO A 88 8.39 -10.25 3.33
CA PRO A 88 9.77 -9.95 2.97
C PRO A 88 10.16 -8.54 3.44
N VAL A 89 11.46 -8.29 3.58
CA VAL A 89 11.99 -6.94 3.78
C VAL A 89 11.82 -6.17 2.48
N PHE A 90 11.21 -4.99 2.55
CA PHE A 90 11.17 -4.01 1.46
C PHE A 90 12.27 -2.99 1.71
N GLY A 91 13.15 -2.77 0.73
CA GLY A 91 14.39 -2.03 0.93
C GLY A 91 15.49 -2.92 1.53
N ASN A 92 16.25 -2.38 2.48
CA ASN A 92 17.35 -3.06 3.15
C ASN A 92 17.17 -3.08 4.67
N GLU A 93 17.72 -4.12 5.30
CA GLU A 93 17.95 -4.10 6.74
C GLU A 93 19.04 -3.07 7.05
N GLY A 94 18.65 -1.98 7.70
CA GLY A 94 19.54 -0.90 8.14
C GLY A 94 20.21 -1.19 9.48
N SER A 95 20.96 -0.19 9.95
CA SER A 95 21.74 -0.26 11.19
C SER A 95 20.89 -0.22 12.46
N VAL A 96 19.78 0.53 12.45
CA VAL A 96 18.91 0.70 13.60
C VAL A 96 17.52 0.19 13.24
N LYS A 97 16.95 -0.66 14.09
CA LYS A 97 15.67 -1.33 13.88
C LYS A 97 14.67 -0.94 14.96
N GLN A 98 13.57 -0.33 14.54
CA GLN A 98 12.42 -0.03 15.37
C GLN A 98 11.37 -1.12 15.18
N VAL A 99 10.74 -1.57 16.26
CA VAL A 99 9.75 -2.67 16.22
C VAL A 99 8.53 -2.31 17.05
N MET A 100 7.34 -2.56 16.51
CA MET A 100 6.08 -2.51 17.24
C MET A 100 5.26 -3.76 16.93
N GLU A 101 4.87 -4.47 17.97
CA GLU A 101 3.83 -5.50 17.87
C GLU A 101 2.50 -4.88 18.30
N LEU A 102 1.47 -5.09 17.49
CA LEU A 102 0.13 -4.56 17.73
C LEU A 102 -0.61 -5.47 18.71
N PHE A 103 -1.35 -4.87 19.63
CA PHE A 103 -2.24 -5.60 20.52
C PHE A 103 -3.45 -6.14 19.75
N ASN A 104 -4.21 -7.03 20.39
CA ASN A 104 -5.49 -7.47 19.85
C ASN A 104 -6.38 -6.25 19.58
N ASP A 105 -7.05 -6.26 18.42
CA ASP A 105 -7.89 -5.18 17.92
C ASP A 105 -7.20 -3.83 17.67
N GLU A 106 -5.88 -3.74 17.88
CA GLU A 106 -5.11 -2.57 17.53
C GLU A 106 -4.79 -2.56 16.03
N ALA A 107 -4.92 -1.38 15.43
CA ALA A 107 -4.75 -1.17 14.01
C ALA A 107 -4.04 0.15 13.76
N ILE A 108 -3.23 0.18 12.69
CA ILE A 108 -2.59 1.40 12.24
C ILE A 108 -3.62 2.23 11.48
N VAL A 109 -3.84 3.47 11.91
CA VAL A 109 -4.87 4.38 11.38
C VAL A 109 -4.28 5.65 10.78
N GLU A 110 -2.98 5.85 10.93
CA GLU A 110 -2.25 6.97 10.34
C GLU A 110 -0.84 6.52 9.95
N VAL A 111 -0.39 6.98 8.79
CA VAL A 111 1.01 6.90 8.38
C VAL A 111 1.46 8.31 8.05
N SER A 112 2.31 8.88 8.89
CA SER A 112 2.88 10.21 8.66
C SER A 112 4.40 10.14 8.63
N GLY A 113 5.03 11.22 8.19
CA GLY A 113 6.47 11.19 8.04
C GLY A 113 7.01 12.38 7.30
N LYS A 114 8.27 12.25 6.88
CA LYS A 114 8.96 13.23 6.07
C LYS A 114 9.79 12.58 4.98
N TYR A 115 9.92 13.26 3.86
CA TYR A 115 10.72 12.81 2.73
C TYR A 115 11.51 13.96 2.12
N ASN A 116 12.66 13.63 1.56
CA ASN A 116 13.41 14.51 0.69
C ASN A 116 12.93 14.29 -0.77
N PRO A 117 12.50 15.35 -1.48
CA PRO A 117 12.08 15.23 -2.88
C PRO A 117 13.15 14.66 -3.81
N ALA A 118 14.42 14.78 -3.43
CA ALA A 118 15.54 14.35 -4.25
C ALA A 118 15.92 12.87 -4.08
N ASP A 119 15.58 12.22 -2.97
CA ASP A 119 16.09 10.87 -2.70
C ASP A 119 15.13 9.94 -1.94
N TYR A 120 14.94 10.13 -0.64
CA TYR A 120 14.43 9.09 0.26
C TYR A 120 13.33 9.58 1.20
N ILE A 121 12.60 8.60 1.74
CA ILE A 121 11.80 8.78 2.95
C ILE A 121 12.77 8.90 4.13
N CYS A 122 12.72 10.03 4.84
CA CYS A 122 13.65 10.39 5.91
C CYS A 122 13.12 10.06 7.29
N TYR A 123 11.81 10.12 7.47
CA TYR A 123 11.11 9.89 8.73
C TYR A 123 9.80 9.19 8.49
N LEU A 124 9.47 8.21 9.32
CA LEU A 124 8.21 7.47 9.25
C LEU A 124 7.63 7.34 10.66
N VAL A 125 6.33 7.61 10.79
CA VAL A 125 5.55 7.45 12.00
C VAL A 125 4.29 6.65 11.65
N LEU A 126 4.06 5.58 12.40
CA LEU A 126 2.87 4.76 12.31
C LEU A 126 2.08 4.94 13.60
N THR A 127 0.88 5.51 13.51
CA THR A 127 0.01 5.76 14.68
C THR A 127 -1.15 4.76 14.69
N THR A 128 -1.46 4.23 15.86
CA THR A 128 -2.53 3.25 16.02
C THR A 128 -3.82 3.88 16.55
N ASN A 129 -4.95 3.17 16.38
CA ASN A 129 -6.24 3.54 16.98
C ASN A 129 -6.21 3.61 18.51
N MET A 130 -5.20 3.04 19.16
CA MET A 130 -4.96 3.13 20.61
C MET A 130 -4.04 4.29 21.01
N GLY A 131 -3.62 5.14 20.05
CA GLY A 131 -2.75 6.29 20.30
C GLY A 131 -1.28 5.93 20.52
N ARG A 132 -0.85 4.69 20.22
CA ARG A 132 0.57 4.32 20.24
C ARG A 132 1.22 4.72 18.92
N THR A 133 2.51 5.00 18.96
CA THR A 133 3.29 5.37 17.77
C THR A 133 4.58 4.58 17.68
N LEU A 134 4.94 4.14 16.46
CA LEU A 134 6.29 3.71 16.10
C LEU A 134 6.88 4.80 15.22
N SER A 135 8.02 5.37 15.61
CA SER A 135 8.76 6.33 14.80
C SER A 135 10.17 5.83 14.47
N ALA A 136 10.63 6.14 13.26
CA ALA A 136 11.98 5.85 12.79
C ALA A 136 12.45 6.96 11.85
N GLY A 137 13.77 7.21 11.80
CA GLY A 137 14.37 8.20 10.95
C GLY A 137 14.55 9.57 11.62
N LEU A 138 14.94 10.56 10.82
CA LEU A 138 15.21 11.92 11.27
C LEU A 138 14.10 12.86 10.79
N PRO A 139 13.43 13.63 11.68
CA PRO A 139 12.27 14.44 11.32
C PRO A 139 12.65 15.76 10.63
N ASN A 140 13.47 15.70 9.58
CA ASN A 140 13.78 16.81 8.68
C ASN A 140 13.11 16.63 7.31
N GLN A 141 13.05 17.69 6.49
CA GLN A 141 12.40 17.71 5.16
C GLN A 141 10.87 17.86 5.15
N ILE A 142 10.26 17.57 3.98
CA ILE A 142 8.84 17.81 3.65
C ILE A 142 7.96 16.79 4.35
N SER A 143 6.96 17.26 5.08
CA SER A 143 6.01 16.40 5.78
C SER A 143 4.95 15.81 4.85
N PHE A 144 4.50 14.60 5.17
CA PHE A 144 3.26 14.02 4.64
C PHE A 144 2.44 13.42 5.79
N ASN A 145 1.14 13.26 5.55
CA ASN A 145 0.25 12.56 6.46
C ASN A 145 -0.80 11.80 5.65
N PHE A 146 -0.89 10.49 5.87
CA PHE A 146 -1.86 9.61 5.26
C PHE A 146 -2.86 9.12 6.30
N TYR A 147 -4.13 9.26 5.97
CA TYR A 147 -5.27 8.82 6.76
C TYR A 147 -6.30 8.14 5.85
N PRO A 148 -7.07 7.18 6.38
CA PRO A 148 -8.17 6.59 5.65
C PRO A 148 -9.24 7.64 5.33
N THR A 149 -9.87 7.54 4.16
CA THR A 149 -11.00 8.41 3.82
C THR A 149 -12.28 8.05 4.58
N ASN A 150 -12.45 6.78 4.93
CA ASN A 150 -13.66 6.27 5.59
C ASN A 150 -13.33 5.90 7.04
N MET A 151 -14.25 6.23 7.96
CA MET A 151 -14.11 5.89 9.38
C MET A 151 -14.08 4.38 9.59
N GLY A 152 -13.25 3.92 10.52
CA GLY A 152 -13.11 2.49 10.85
C GLY A 152 -12.15 1.72 9.95
N ASN A 153 -11.67 2.32 8.87
CA ASN A 153 -10.61 1.74 8.06
C ASN A 153 -9.25 1.78 8.77
N GLU A 154 -8.43 0.82 8.40
CA GLU A 154 -7.06 0.67 8.86
C GLU A 154 -6.11 0.48 7.69
N LEU A 155 -4.81 0.61 7.97
CA LEU A 155 -3.76 0.31 7.01
C LEU A 155 -3.80 -1.18 6.65
N ARG A 156 -3.85 -1.46 5.35
CA ARG A 156 -3.83 -2.82 4.80
C ARG A 156 -2.53 -3.11 4.06
N ILE A 157 -2.08 -2.14 3.26
CA ILE A 157 -0.89 -2.28 2.43
C ILE A 157 -0.12 -0.96 2.49
N LEU A 158 1.19 -1.06 2.69
CA LEU A 158 2.14 -0.06 2.23
C LEU A 158 2.67 -0.45 0.85
N SER A 159 2.66 0.51 -0.06
CA SER A 159 3.24 0.39 -1.40
C SER A 159 4.24 1.52 -1.63
N GLY A 160 5.00 1.44 -2.72
CA GLY A 160 5.96 2.48 -3.04
C GLY A 160 7.12 1.92 -3.84
N ARG A 161 8.30 2.53 -3.64
CA ARG A 161 9.52 2.15 -4.34
C ARG A 161 10.72 2.22 -3.41
N PHE A 162 11.72 1.40 -3.69
CA PHE A 162 13.00 1.40 -2.98
C PHE A 162 14.15 1.16 -3.97
N ASN A 163 15.37 1.54 -3.59
CA ASN A 163 16.58 1.20 -4.35
C ASN A 163 17.59 0.48 -3.43
N GLY A 164 18.81 0.29 -3.91
CA GLY A 164 19.87 -0.38 -3.14
C GLY A 164 20.31 0.33 -1.86
N ALA A 165 19.82 1.56 -1.58
CA ALA A 165 20.12 2.30 -0.37
C ALA A 165 18.91 2.39 0.57
N GLY A 166 17.73 2.80 0.07
CA GLY A 166 16.56 2.99 0.92
C GLY A 166 15.24 3.15 0.19
N ILE A 167 14.20 3.47 0.97
CA ILE A 167 12.85 3.71 0.48
C ILE A 167 12.80 5.07 -0.21
N THR A 168 12.45 5.08 -1.49
CA THR A 168 12.42 6.28 -2.35
C THR A 168 11.01 6.85 -2.52
N SER A 169 9.97 6.03 -2.30
CA SER A 169 8.60 6.50 -2.19
C SER A 169 7.73 5.57 -1.35
N ILE A 170 6.64 6.11 -0.79
CA ILE A 170 5.69 5.36 0.02
C ILE A 170 4.26 5.87 -0.21
N GLY A 171 3.31 4.94 -0.34
CA GLY A 171 1.86 5.15 -0.40
C GLY A 171 1.15 4.18 0.56
N ALA A 172 -0.08 4.50 0.91
CA ALA A 172 -0.85 3.75 1.90
C ALA A 172 -2.23 3.35 1.37
N HIS A 173 -2.58 2.09 1.58
CA HIS A 173 -3.87 1.52 1.21
C HIS A 173 -4.66 1.21 2.47
N TRP A 174 -5.90 1.66 2.49
CA TRP A 174 -6.77 1.61 3.65
C TRP A 174 -8.03 0.80 3.35
N GLY A 175 -8.52 0.06 4.33
CA GLY A 175 -9.76 -0.71 4.21
C GLY A 175 -10.23 -1.27 5.54
N LEU A 176 -11.40 -1.89 5.55
CA LEU A 176 -11.94 -2.59 6.73
C LEU A 176 -11.24 -3.94 6.94
N VAL A 177 -11.23 -4.41 8.18
CA VAL A 177 -10.81 -5.78 8.56
C VAL A 177 -11.61 -6.82 7.80
N ASP A 178 -12.91 -6.57 7.60
CA ASP A 178 -13.89 -7.50 7.06
C ASP A 178 -13.98 -7.54 5.53
N MET A 179 -12.97 -7.06 4.80
CA MET A 179 -12.94 -7.29 3.34
C MET A 179 -12.69 -8.75 2.94
N GLU A 180 -12.62 -9.67 3.90
CA GLU A 180 -12.77 -11.13 3.69
C GLU A 180 -14.18 -11.66 4.03
N GLY A 181 -15.11 -10.82 4.52
CA GLY A 181 -16.35 -11.26 5.17
C GLY A 181 -17.61 -10.41 4.94
N ALA A 182 -17.59 -9.40 4.07
CA ALA A 182 -18.80 -8.67 3.67
C ALA A 182 -19.64 -9.47 2.65
N GLY A 183 -20.12 -10.64 3.08
CA GLY A 183 -20.96 -11.55 2.32
C GLY A 183 -21.84 -12.38 3.25
N ASN A 184 -22.47 -11.76 4.24
CA ASN A 184 -23.49 -12.41 5.07
C ASN A 184 -24.74 -11.53 5.17
N SER A 185 -25.43 -11.36 4.04
CA SER A 185 -26.90 -11.34 4.04
C SER A 185 -27.37 -12.69 3.52
N THR A 186 -27.98 -13.45 4.43
CA THR A 186 -28.69 -14.73 4.29
C THR A 186 -28.93 -15.30 2.87
N LEU A 187 -28.57 -16.59 2.72
CA LEU A 187 -28.95 -17.58 1.69
C LEU A 187 -28.14 -17.60 0.38
N GLU A 188 -26.98 -18.27 0.41
CA GLU A 188 -26.71 -19.58 -0.23
C GLU A 188 -25.24 -19.93 -0.01
N THR A 189 -24.95 -21.20 0.29
CA THR A 189 -23.58 -21.68 0.48
C THR A 189 -22.82 -21.63 -0.83
N VAL A 190 -22.16 -20.51 -1.11
CA VAL A 190 -21.16 -20.43 -2.18
C VAL A 190 -19.79 -20.51 -1.52
N THR A 191 -19.11 -21.61 -1.79
CA THR A 191 -17.71 -21.84 -1.40
C THR A 191 -16.80 -20.73 -1.94
N PRO A 192 -15.76 -20.31 -1.21
CA PRO A 192 -14.87 -19.25 -1.67
C PRO A 192 -14.16 -19.68 -2.98
N ILE A 193 -14.30 -18.85 -4.02
CA ILE A 193 -13.75 -19.05 -5.38
C ILE A 193 -12.20 -18.90 -5.44
N PHE A 194 -11.52 -18.76 -4.29
CA PHE A 194 -10.06 -18.59 -4.24
C PHE A 194 -9.29 -19.86 -3.89
N ARG A 195 -9.78 -21.03 -4.31
CA ARG A 195 -8.92 -22.21 -4.45
C ARG A 195 -8.44 -22.34 -5.89
N GLY A 196 -7.16 -22.08 -6.13
CA GLY A 196 -6.42 -22.67 -7.26
C GLY A 196 -5.96 -21.76 -8.39
N LYS A 197 -6.17 -20.43 -8.33
CA LYS A 197 -5.72 -19.54 -9.43
C LYS A 197 -4.23 -19.20 -9.30
N LYS A 198 -3.45 -19.47 -10.35
CA LYS A 198 -2.06 -18.99 -10.51
C LYS A 198 -2.11 -17.58 -11.10
N TYR A 199 -1.49 -16.62 -10.42
CA TYR A 199 -1.44 -15.22 -10.87
C TYR A 199 -0.07 -14.90 -11.45
N VAL A 200 -0.04 -14.13 -12.54
CA VAL A 200 1.19 -13.52 -13.10
C VAL A 200 0.97 -12.02 -13.18
N LEU A 201 1.77 -11.26 -12.42
CA LEU A 201 1.80 -9.79 -12.44
C LEU A 201 2.83 -9.34 -13.48
N LEU A 202 2.41 -8.57 -14.48
CA LEU A 202 3.31 -7.88 -15.42
C LEU A 202 3.21 -6.36 -15.22
N PHE A 203 4.35 -5.69 -15.03
CA PHE A 203 4.44 -4.23 -14.94
C PHE A 203 4.98 -3.64 -16.25
N GLY A 204 4.33 -2.59 -16.76
CA GLY A 204 4.81 -1.78 -17.89
C GLY A 204 4.06 -0.44 -18.00
N MET A 205 4.80 0.65 -18.22
CA MET A 205 4.23 1.98 -18.52
C MET A 205 3.66 1.97 -19.94
N VAL A 206 2.36 2.24 -20.09
CA VAL A 206 1.74 2.43 -21.41
C VAL A 206 1.05 3.79 -21.44
N SER A 207 1.44 4.62 -22.40
CA SER A 207 0.94 6.00 -22.53
C SER A 207 -0.40 6.10 -23.26
N ARG A 208 -0.81 5.10 -24.07
CA ARG A 208 -2.15 5.00 -24.69
C ARG A 208 -2.49 3.58 -25.16
N ILE A 209 -3.75 3.17 -25.03
CA ILE A 209 -4.32 1.94 -25.63
C ILE A 209 -5.24 2.33 -26.80
N GLN A 210 -5.17 1.57 -27.90
CA GLN A 210 -6.18 1.56 -28.95
C GLN A 210 -6.75 0.14 -29.06
N ILE A 211 -8.01 -0.05 -28.66
CA ILE A 211 -8.72 -1.32 -28.83
C ILE A 211 -9.30 -1.31 -30.26
N LYS A 212 -8.77 -2.16 -31.14
CA LYS A 212 -9.34 -2.37 -32.48
C LYS A 212 -10.49 -3.38 -32.42
N PRO A 213 -11.44 -3.36 -33.37
CA PRO A 213 -12.70 -4.12 -33.27
C PRO A 213 -12.59 -5.64 -33.43
N ASN A 214 -11.38 -6.21 -33.46
CA ASN A 214 -11.18 -7.65 -33.60
C ASN A 214 -10.86 -8.28 -32.23
N PRO A 215 -11.61 -9.31 -31.78
CA PRO A 215 -11.32 -10.00 -30.53
C PRO A 215 -10.01 -10.78 -30.68
N GLY A 216 -9.00 -10.40 -29.91
CA GLY A 216 -7.74 -11.16 -29.79
C GLY A 216 -6.44 -10.39 -29.99
N LEU A 217 -6.48 -9.11 -30.36
CA LEU A 217 -5.26 -8.31 -30.51
C LEU A 217 -5.37 -6.95 -29.80
N VAL A 218 -4.67 -6.82 -28.67
CA VAL A 218 -4.50 -5.55 -27.97
C VAL A 218 -3.09 -5.03 -28.27
N THR A 219 -3.03 -3.92 -28.99
CA THR A 219 -1.77 -3.23 -29.32
C THR A 219 -1.53 -2.12 -28.32
N PHE A 220 -0.36 -2.13 -27.67
CA PHE A 220 0.06 -1.07 -26.74
C PHE A 220 1.08 -0.17 -27.44
N ASN A 221 0.78 1.12 -27.57
CA ASN A 221 1.69 2.10 -28.18
C ASN A 221 2.41 2.89 -27.09
N GLY A 222 3.74 2.74 -27.05
CA GLY A 222 4.70 3.51 -26.26
C GLY A 222 6.08 3.45 -26.94
N ASP A 223 7.11 4.04 -26.32
CA ASP A 223 8.47 4.18 -26.90
C ASP A 223 9.17 2.84 -27.24
N SER A 224 8.53 1.72 -26.95
CA SER A 224 8.84 0.40 -27.51
C SER A 224 7.53 -0.38 -27.73
N PRO A 225 7.12 -0.68 -28.97
CA PRO A 225 5.88 -1.41 -29.21
C PRO A 225 6.05 -2.89 -28.84
N PHE A 226 5.36 -3.34 -27.80
CA PHE A 226 5.20 -4.76 -27.50
C PHE A 226 3.79 -5.23 -27.89
N ASN A 227 3.72 -6.29 -28.69
CA ASN A 227 2.48 -6.98 -28.99
C ASN A 227 2.33 -8.17 -28.05
N MET A 228 1.24 -8.22 -27.27
CA MET A 228 0.89 -9.40 -26.48
C MET A 228 -0.36 -10.06 -27.07
N LEU A 229 -0.25 -11.34 -27.40
CA LEU A 229 -1.36 -12.20 -27.79
C LEU A 229 -1.99 -12.79 -26.54
N PHE A 230 -3.27 -12.48 -26.29
CA PHE A 230 -4.04 -13.10 -25.21
C PHE A 230 -4.91 -14.23 -25.78
N SER A 231 -4.97 -15.35 -25.05
CA SER A 231 -5.93 -16.41 -25.37
C SER A 231 -7.37 -15.95 -25.05
N PRO A 232 -8.40 -16.50 -25.72
CA PRO A 232 -9.79 -16.23 -25.37
C PRO A 232 -10.06 -16.57 -23.89
N GLY A 233 -10.72 -15.67 -23.15
CA GLY A 233 -11.05 -15.86 -21.73
C GLY A 233 -10.13 -15.16 -20.72
N VAL A 234 -9.19 -14.32 -21.18
CA VAL A 234 -8.41 -13.45 -20.29
C VAL A 234 -9.16 -12.14 -20.06
N ASN A 235 -9.43 -11.80 -18.80
CA ASN A 235 -9.98 -10.52 -18.40
C ASN A 235 -8.85 -9.54 -18.03
N LEU A 236 -9.00 -8.27 -18.43
CA LEU A 236 -8.08 -7.19 -18.08
C LEU A 236 -8.81 -6.07 -17.34
N ILE A 237 -8.22 -5.59 -16.26
CA ILE A 237 -8.60 -4.33 -15.62
C ILE A 237 -7.41 -3.37 -15.70
N TRP A 238 -7.68 -2.15 -16.15
CA TRP A 238 -6.73 -1.04 -16.08
C TRP A 238 -6.84 -0.39 -14.70
N VAL A 239 -5.72 -0.30 -14.00
CA VAL A 239 -5.64 0.43 -12.74
C VAL A 239 -4.82 1.69 -13.00
N GLN A 240 -5.49 2.84 -12.85
CA GLN A 240 -4.88 4.15 -13.05
C GLN A 240 -3.59 4.25 -12.22
N GLU A 241 -2.51 4.66 -12.87
CA GLU A 241 -1.15 4.85 -12.31
C GLU A 241 -0.32 3.59 -11.97
N THR A 242 -0.88 2.37 -12.02
CA THR A 242 -0.13 1.13 -11.65
C THR A 242 0.01 0.08 -12.77
N GLY A 243 -0.77 0.18 -13.85
CA GLY A 243 -0.70 -0.72 -15.01
C GLY A 243 -1.92 -1.62 -15.15
N PHE A 244 -1.75 -2.79 -15.80
CA PHE A 244 -2.84 -3.75 -16.04
C PHE A 244 -2.76 -4.93 -15.09
N ILE A 245 -3.92 -5.38 -14.63
CA ILE A 245 -4.07 -6.68 -13.97
C ILE A 245 -4.78 -7.61 -14.96
N CYS A 246 -4.18 -8.77 -15.24
CA CYS A 246 -4.79 -9.80 -16.08
C CYS A 246 -5.06 -11.08 -15.27
N TRP A 247 -6.18 -11.73 -15.55
CA TRP A 247 -6.47 -13.07 -15.02
C TRP A 247 -7.22 -13.91 -16.05
N THR A 248 -7.08 -15.22 -15.94
CA THR A 248 -7.86 -16.20 -16.70
C THR A 248 -8.77 -16.94 -15.75
N ASP A 249 -10.01 -17.17 -16.17
CA ASP A 249 -10.86 -18.15 -15.49
C ASP A 249 -10.46 -19.53 -16.01
N VAL A 250 -9.97 -20.39 -15.10
CA VAL A 250 -9.74 -21.82 -15.36
C VAL A 250 -10.92 -22.58 -14.80
#